data_AF-A0A0G0LC85-F1
#
_entry.id   AF-A0A0G0LC85-F1
#
_cell.length_a   1.000
_cell.length_b   1.000
_cell.length_c   1.000
_cell.angle_alpha   90.00
_cell.angle_beta   90.00
_cell.angle_gamma   90.00
#
_symmetry.space_group_name_H-M   'P 1'
#
loop_
_entity.id
_entity.type
_entity.pdbx_description
1 polymer ?
#
loop_
_entity_poly.entity_id
_entity_poly.type
_entity_poly.pdbx_seq_one_letter_code
_entity_poly.pdbx_strand_id
1 'polypeptide(L)'
;MSKEIMYGLGGIIIGLIIGVLLAQNAVNYNQTGMIRMMGMRSQNNSMVASTMDAHFIEQMIPHHEDAITMAELAKDLAKRQEVKTLAQNIIDSQSKEIGQMKSWYK
;
A
#
# COMPACT_ATOMS: atom_id res chain seq x y z
N MET A 1 52.19 11.08 -5.43
CA MET A 1 50.96 10.47 -4.87
C MET A 1 51.33 9.85 -3.53
N SER A 2 50.67 10.23 -2.42
CA SER A 2 51.02 9.72 -1.10
C SER A 2 50.68 8.23 -0.99
N LYS A 3 51.50 7.47 -0.25
CA LYS A 3 51.32 6.01 -0.08
C LYS A 3 49.93 5.66 0.48
N GLU A 4 49.37 6.55 1.29
CA GLU A 4 48.01 6.45 1.84
C GLU A 4 46.91 6.39 0.77
N ILE A 5 47.03 7.20 -0.29
CA ILE A 5 46.06 7.20 -1.40
C ILE A 5 46.14 5.89 -2.20
N MET A 6 47.34 5.32 -2.33
CA MET A 6 47.56 4.07 -3.04
C MET A 6 46.95 2.87 -2.32
N TYR A 7 47.09 2.80 -0.98
CA TYR A 7 46.47 1.74 -0.18
C TYR A 7 44.95 1.88 -0.11
N GLY A 8 44.42 3.11 -0.03
CA GLY A 8 42.98 3.35 -0.06
C GLY A 8 42.32 2.89 -1.35
N LEU A 9 42.93 3.21 -2.51
CA LEU A 9 42.43 2.75 -3.81
C LEU A 9 42.58 1.24 -4.00
N GLY A 10 43.69 0.65 -3.51
CA GLY A 10 43.90 -0.80 -3.54
C GLY A 10 42.83 -1.57 -2.76
N GLY A 11 42.47 -1.08 -1.56
CA GLY A 11 41.43 -1.68 -0.72
C GLY A 11 40.05 -1.66 -1.36
N ILE A 12 39.68 -0.55 -2.03
CA ILE A 12 38.38 -0.42 -2.72
C ILE A 12 38.27 -1.41 -3.88
N ILE A 13 39.33 -1.53 -4.69
CA ILE A 13 39.33 -2.44 -5.85
C ILE A 13 39.23 -3.90 -5.39
N ILE A 14 40.00 -4.29 -4.37
CA ILE A 14 39.96 -5.64 -3.80
C ILE A 14 38.58 -5.95 -3.20
N GLY A 15 38.00 -5.00 -2.46
CA GLY A 15 36.66 -5.15 -1.89
C GLY A 15 35.57 -5.32 -2.95
N LEU A 16 35.64 -4.56 -4.04
CA LEU A 16 34.70 -4.68 -5.17
C LEU A 16 34.83 -6.03 -5.87
N ILE A 17 36.06 -6.51 -6.12
CA ILE A 17 36.29 -7.80 -6.77
C ILE A 17 35.77 -8.95 -5.90
N ILE A 18 36.06 -8.94 -4.60
CA ILE A 18 35.58 -9.97 -3.67
C ILE A 18 34.05 -9.91 -3.53
N GLY A 19 33.46 -8.72 -3.44
CA GLY A 19 32.01 -8.53 -3.36
C GLY A 19 31.28 -9.09 -4.58
N VAL A 20 31.80 -8.85 -5.79
CA VAL A 20 31.22 -9.37 -7.04
C VAL A 20 31.36 -10.88 -7.14
N LEU A 21 32.53 -11.44 -6.79
CA LEU A 21 32.76 -12.90 -6.79
C LEU A 21 31.85 -13.64 -5.80
N LEU A 22 31.66 -13.11 -4.59
CA LEU A 22 30.75 -13.70 -3.60
C LEU A 22 29.28 -13.55 -3.99
N ALA A 23 28.88 -12.42 -4.60
CA ALA A 23 27.52 -12.20 -5.06
C ALA A 23 27.14 -13.16 -6.20
N GLN A 24 28.07 -13.47 -7.11
CA GLN A 24 27.82 -14.41 -8.22
C GLN A 24 27.67 -15.86 -7.74
N ASN A 25 28.40 -16.26 -6.69
CA ASN A 25 28.23 -17.59 -6.07
C ASN A 25 26.99 -17.70 -5.17
N ALA A 26 26.48 -16.58 -4.64
CA ALA A 26 25.23 -16.56 -3.85
C ALA A 26 23.97 -16.57 -4.74
N VAL A 27 24.07 -16.13 -6.00
CA VAL A 27 22.96 -16.01 -6.94
C VAL A 27 23.09 -17.04 -8.07
N ASN A 28 22.88 -18.32 -7.78
CA ASN A 28 22.55 -19.37 -8.76
C ASN A 28 22.12 -20.65 -8.01
N TYR A 29 20.87 -21.13 -8.06
CA TYR A 29 20.36 -21.93 -9.19
C TYR A 29 18.81 -22.11 -9.22
N ASN A 30 18.01 -21.13 -8.77
CA ASN A 30 16.53 -21.29 -8.82
C ASN A 30 15.74 -20.03 -9.26
N GLN A 31 16.43 -18.94 -9.61
CA GLN A 31 15.77 -17.64 -9.74
C GLN A 31 15.22 -17.35 -11.14
N THR A 32 15.80 -17.93 -12.20
CA THR A 32 15.40 -17.66 -13.59
C THR A 32 14.00 -18.20 -13.93
N GLY A 33 13.59 -19.32 -13.32
CA GLY A 33 12.23 -19.87 -13.49
C GLY A 33 11.15 -19.08 -12.74
N MET A 34 11.48 -18.56 -11.56
CA MET A 34 10.54 -17.76 -10.75
C MET A 34 10.32 -16.35 -11.32
N ILE A 35 11.36 -15.72 -11.89
CA ILE A 35 11.24 -14.40 -12.55
C ILE A 35 10.27 -14.46 -13.74
N ARG A 36 10.28 -15.57 -14.51
CA ARG A 36 9.39 -15.74 -15.67
C ARG A 36 7.93 -15.96 -15.28
N MET A 37 7.67 -16.63 -14.15
CA MET A 37 6.31 -16.78 -13.60
C MET A 37 5.78 -15.51 -12.90
N MET A 38 6.64 -14.70 -12.28
CA MET A 38 6.23 -13.39 -11.74
C MET A 38 5.80 -12.40 -12.84
N GLY A 39 6.42 -12.45 -14.03
CA GLY A 39 6.07 -11.59 -15.16
C GLY A 39 4.64 -11.79 -15.69
N MET A 40 4.15 -13.03 -15.77
CA MET A 40 2.77 -13.33 -16.21
C MET A 40 1.73 -13.11 -15.11
N ARG A 41 2.10 -13.23 -13.82
CA ARG A 41 1.20 -12.94 -12.69
C ARG A 41 0.98 -11.44 -12.49
N SER A 42 1.96 -10.61 -12.84
CA SER A 42 1.87 -9.16 -12.66
C SER A 42 0.84 -8.47 -13.57
N GLN A 43 0.56 -9.01 -14.76
CA GLN A 43 -0.46 -8.43 -15.66
C GLN A 43 -1.90 -8.80 -15.28
N ASN A 44 -2.12 -9.97 -14.66
CA ASN A 44 -3.46 -10.39 -14.24
C ASN A 44 -3.86 -9.82 -12.86
N ASN A 45 -2.88 -9.37 -12.06
CA ASN A 45 -3.12 -8.86 -10.71
C ASN A 45 -3.74 -7.46 -10.70
N SER A 46 -3.50 -6.64 -11.72
CA SER A 46 -4.04 -5.27 -11.81
C SER A 46 -5.53 -5.27 -12.16
N MET A 47 -5.98 -6.14 -13.09
CA MET A 47 -7.41 -6.30 -13.41
C MET A 47 -8.21 -6.91 -12.26
N VAL A 48 -7.63 -7.88 -11.54
CA VAL A 48 -8.26 -8.45 -10.33
C VAL A 48 -8.32 -7.42 -9.20
N ALA A 49 -7.26 -6.61 -9.03
CA ALA A 49 -7.28 -5.51 -8.05
C ALA A 49 -8.31 -4.43 -8.42
N SER A 50 -8.37 -4.00 -9.68
CA SER A 50 -9.33 -2.97 -10.10
C SER A 50 -10.79 -3.42 -10.00
N THR A 51 -11.06 -4.70 -10.27
CA THR A 51 -12.42 -5.27 -10.10
C THR A 51 -12.78 -5.46 -8.62
N MET A 52 -11.81 -5.85 -7.77
CA MET A 52 -11.98 -5.89 -6.32
C MET A 52 -12.26 -4.49 -5.74
N ASP A 53 -11.54 -3.47 -6.18
CA ASP A 53 -11.73 -2.08 -5.75
C ASP A 53 -13.10 -1.54 -6.16
N ALA A 54 -13.56 -1.86 -7.38
CA ALA A 54 -14.89 -1.48 -7.85
C ALA A 54 -16.00 -2.08 -6.98
N HIS A 55 -15.95 -3.39 -6.71
CA HIS A 55 -16.94 -4.04 -5.84
C HIS A 55 -16.89 -3.54 -4.40
N PHE A 56 -15.69 -3.28 -3.87
CA PHE A 56 -15.55 -2.68 -2.55
C PHE A 56 -16.27 -1.32 -2.49
N ILE A 57 -16.04 -0.45 -3.48
CA ILE A 57 -16.66 0.87 -3.53
C ILE A 57 -18.19 0.78 -3.69
N GLU A 58 -18.68 -0.11 -4.57
CA GLU A 58 -20.13 -0.33 -4.78
C GLU A 58 -20.86 -0.73 -3.51
N GLN A 59 -20.20 -1.47 -2.61
CA GLN A 59 -20.77 -1.89 -1.32
C GLN A 59 -20.56 -0.85 -0.22
N MET A 60 -19.40 -0.17 -0.19
CA MET A 60 -19.06 0.73 0.91
C MET A 60 -19.72 2.09 0.82
N ILE A 61 -20.04 2.60 -0.38
CA ILE A 61 -20.83 3.84 -0.50
C ILE A 61 -22.19 3.71 0.21
N PRO A 62 -23.07 2.74 -0.13
CA PRO A 62 -24.37 2.62 0.52
C PRO A 62 -24.24 2.23 2.01
N HIS A 63 -23.28 1.38 2.38
CA HIS A 63 -23.00 1.07 3.79
C HIS A 63 -22.68 2.33 4.61
N HIS A 64 -21.88 3.25 4.06
CA HIS A 64 -21.56 4.51 4.71
C HIS A 64 -22.76 5.48 4.74
N GLU A 65 -23.57 5.52 3.69
CA GLU A 65 -24.80 6.34 3.66
C GLU A 65 -25.80 5.89 4.75
N ASP A 66 -25.96 4.58 4.95
CA ASP A 66 -26.78 4.03 6.04
C ASP A 66 -26.19 4.36 7.42
N ALA A 67 -24.87 4.26 7.58
CA ALA A 67 -24.21 4.60 8.83
C ALA A 67 -24.30 6.10 9.18
N ILE A 68 -24.26 6.98 8.18
CA ILE A 68 -24.52 8.42 8.36
C ILE A 68 -25.95 8.65 8.83
N THR A 69 -26.93 7.99 8.21
CA THR A 69 -28.34 8.10 8.60
C THR A 69 -28.54 7.69 10.08
N MET A 70 -27.90 6.60 10.51
CA MET A 70 -27.95 6.17 11.91
C MET A 70 -27.19 7.11 12.86
N ALA A 71 -26.08 7.69 12.41
CA ALA A 71 -25.31 8.66 13.18
C ALA A 71 -26.09 9.96 13.37
N GLU A 72 -26.81 10.46 12.37
CA GLU A 72 -27.69 11.61 12.50
C GLU A 72 -28.76 11.38 13.58
N LEU A 73 -29.43 10.22 13.55
CA LEU A 73 -30.36 9.82 14.60
C LEU A 73 -29.71 9.79 15.98
N ALA A 74 -28.51 9.20 16.09
CA ALA A 74 -27.79 9.11 17.35
C ALA A 74 -27.38 10.49 17.89
N LYS A 75 -26.95 11.40 17.02
CA LYS A 75 -26.60 12.78 17.40
C LYS A 75 -27.79 13.53 18.00
N ASP A 76 -28.97 13.33 17.44
CA ASP A 76 -30.20 14.00 17.89
C ASP A 76 -30.77 13.38 19.16
N LEU A 77 -30.81 12.04 19.24
CA LEU A 77 -31.52 11.32 20.29
C LEU A 77 -30.66 10.96 21.51
N ALA A 78 -29.33 10.90 21.37
CA ALA A 78 -28.47 10.48 22.48
C ALA A 78 -28.50 11.48 23.64
N LYS A 79 -28.49 10.95 24.87
CA LYS A 79 -28.39 11.77 26.10
C LYS A 79 -26.94 12.05 26.52
N ARG A 80 -26.02 11.16 26.14
CA ARG A 80 -24.60 11.23 26.50
C ARG A 80 -23.84 12.05 25.46
N GLN A 81 -23.05 13.01 25.91
CA GLN A 81 -22.31 13.90 25.02
C GLN A 81 -21.27 13.16 24.19
N GLU A 82 -20.65 12.13 24.76
CA GLU A 82 -19.65 11.28 24.10
C GLU A 82 -20.24 10.58 22.87
N VAL A 83 -21.51 10.15 22.95
CA VAL A 83 -22.21 9.50 21.84
C VAL A 83 -22.53 10.52 20.74
N LYS A 84 -22.93 11.75 21.08
CA LYS A 84 -23.14 12.81 20.09
C LYS A 84 -21.86 13.19 19.37
N THR A 85 -20.75 13.28 20.10
CA THR A 85 -19.44 13.55 19.52
C THR A 85 -19.01 12.42 18.58
N LEU A 86 -19.18 11.16 18.99
CA LEU A 86 -18.89 10.02 18.12
C LEU A 86 -19.76 10.05 16.85
N ALA A 87 -21.06 10.32 16.98
CA ALA A 87 -21.96 10.42 15.86
C ALA A 87 -21.53 11.52 14.87
N GLN A 88 -21.17 12.70 15.36
CA GLN A 88 -20.64 13.77 14.51
C GLN A 88 -19.36 13.34 13.77
N ASN A 89 -18.44 12.69 14.47
CA ASN A 89 -17.19 12.21 13.85
C ASN A 89 -17.47 11.17 12.74
N ILE A 90 -18.45 10.29 12.93
CA ILE A 90 -18.87 9.31 11.91
C ILE A 90 -19.42 10.03 10.68
N ILE A 91 -20.31 11.01 10.86
CA ILE A 91 -20.88 11.79 9.76
C ILE A 91 -19.75 12.45 8.95
N ASP A 92 -18.82 13.12 9.62
CA ASP A 92 -17.75 13.86 8.97
C ASP A 92 -16.77 12.93 8.22
N SER A 93 -16.33 11.83 8.87
CA SER A 93 -15.37 10.91 8.26
C SER A 93 -15.98 10.15 7.09
N GLN A 94 -17.18 9.60 7.26
CA GLN A 94 -17.79 8.75 6.25
C GLN A 94 -18.30 9.56 5.05
N SER A 95 -18.76 10.80 5.26
CA SER A 95 -19.08 11.71 4.15
C SER A 95 -17.85 12.00 3.28
N LYS A 96 -16.68 12.21 3.92
CA LYS A 96 -15.41 12.40 3.21
C LYS A 96 -15.00 11.14 2.45
N GLU A 97 -15.11 9.97 3.07
CA GLU A 97 -14.78 8.68 2.45
C GLU A 97 -15.68 8.37 1.26
N ILE A 98 -16.99 8.67 1.33
CA ILE A 98 -17.90 8.60 0.18
C ILE A 98 -17.39 9.48 -0.97
N GLY A 99 -16.96 10.71 -0.68
CA GLY A 99 -16.40 11.61 -1.68
C GLY A 99 -15.13 11.05 -2.34
N GLN A 100 -14.26 10.42 -1.55
CA GLN A 100 -13.05 9.75 -2.05
C GLN A 100 -13.40 8.56 -2.94
N MET A 101 -14.29 7.67 -2.48
CA MET A 101 -14.73 6.50 -3.24
C MET A 101 -15.42 6.90 -4.56
N LYS A 102 -16.29 7.91 -4.54
CA LYS A 102 -16.91 8.48 -5.75
C LYS A 102 -15.87 9.09 -6.72
N SER A 103 -14.72 9.55 -6.20
CA SER A 103 -13.63 10.03 -7.05
C SER A 103 -12.78 8.91 -7.63
N TRP A 104 -12.61 7.79 -6.92
CA TRP A 104 -11.82 6.64 -7.37
C TRP A 104 -12.58 5.76 -8.37
N TYR A 105 -13.90 5.74 -8.29
CA TYR A 105 -14.76 4.90 -9.14
C TYR A 105 -15.02 5.49 -10.55
N LYS A 106 -14.57 6.72 -10.83
CA LYS A 106 -14.67 7.33 -12.17
C LYS A 106 -13.61 6.79 -13.11
#